data_AF-A0A1I3NJZ1-F1
#
_entry.id   AF-A0A1I3NJZ1-F1
#
_cell.length_a   1.000
_cell.length_b   1.000
_cell.length_c   1.000
_cell.angle_alpha   90.00
_cell.angle_beta   90.00
_cell.angle_gamma   90.00
#
_symmetry.space_group_name_H-M   'P 1'
#
loop_
_entity.id
_entity.type
_entity.pdbx_description
1 polymer ?
#
loop_
_entity_poly.entity_id
_entity_poly.type
_entity_poly.pdbx_seq_one_letter_code
_entity_poly.pdbx_strand_id
1 'polypeptide(L)'
;MGLTRIGLARIRLARSLILPVLLAMLAGCAKPAAVTPPWVSPPPGSFLSAKAEPLTDDEVLKRARHADFILMGESHTNPCDHTVQARLIEALAQSGHRFSIGLEMLPVTTQTVLDEFNARRITAADLGEKVNWEKIWGYPYALYKPIFELAEEFGLPVIGLNIPRQTLVTFRDKGNTALSKADRNALPRRIIPASPAQKTALEMQVGLHQSMRTATAPGSDTKDTPAKSATASKAMSGKAPSMSAMAEKFYLVQALWDSMMAEQALAYEGRLNRPMLILAGSGHVEHGWGIEYRLRTLDPKAVCLSVMPVRDAEDFKSQTDTSQRPMPAEQVYFYCAAQHKSRLGMNILFEEKAMRVESVEPDSKAESAGLMAGDVLVEAAGRPLTEAMDLHFAAMAASRQNKPLELTVKRGGQTISLTIPLASPQD
;
A
#
# COMPACT_ATOMS: atom_id res chain seq x y z
N MET A 1 -58.67 -84.00 26.82
CA MET A 1 -59.11 -82.68 27.31
C MET A 1 -57.90 -81.92 27.82
N GLY A 2 -57.65 -80.72 27.31
CA GLY A 2 -56.73 -79.78 27.95
C GLY A 2 -55.53 -79.33 27.13
N LEU A 3 -55.67 -78.10 26.62
CA LEU A 3 -54.64 -77.08 26.47
C LEU A 3 -53.56 -77.27 25.39
N THR A 4 -53.89 -76.66 24.25
CA THR A 4 -53.01 -76.10 23.22
C THR A 4 -51.83 -75.34 23.83
N ARG A 5 -50.60 -75.84 23.62
CA ARG A 5 -49.35 -75.11 23.79
C ARG A 5 -48.73 -74.82 22.43
N ILE A 6 -48.32 -73.56 22.31
CA ILE A 6 -47.71 -72.88 21.18
C ILE A 6 -46.45 -73.63 20.70
N GLY A 7 -46.43 -74.01 19.43
CA GLY A 7 -45.28 -74.61 18.75
C GLY A 7 -44.71 -73.65 17.71
N LEU A 8 -43.45 -73.23 17.91
CA LEU A 8 -42.65 -72.44 16.98
C LEU A 8 -42.59 -73.10 15.59
N ALA A 9 -43.08 -72.40 14.56
CA ALA A 9 -42.81 -72.73 13.17
C ALA A 9 -41.76 -71.76 12.59
N ARG A 10 -40.74 -72.36 12.01
CA ARG A 10 -39.58 -71.75 11.36
C ARG A 10 -39.99 -70.86 10.18
N ILE A 11 -39.52 -69.61 10.16
CA ILE A 11 -39.43 -68.83 8.92
C ILE A 11 -37.97 -68.85 8.47
N ARG A 12 -37.71 -69.57 7.37
CA ARG A 12 -36.52 -69.42 6.52
C ARG A 12 -36.88 -68.49 5.36
N LEU A 13 -35.85 -67.80 4.83
CA LEU A 13 -35.84 -66.81 3.73
C LEU A 13 -36.33 -65.42 4.19
N ALA A 14 -35.58 -64.32 4.06
CA ALA A 14 -34.71 -63.94 2.96
C ALA A 14 -33.35 -63.39 3.43
N ARG A 15 -32.29 -64.13 3.11
CA ARG A 15 -30.98 -63.51 2.79
C ARG A 15 -31.06 -63.06 1.34
N SER A 16 -30.37 -61.95 1.03
CA SER A 16 -30.19 -61.35 -0.30
C SER A 16 -31.20 -60.25 -0.65
N LEU A 17 -30.84 -58.99 -0.32
CA LEU A 17 -30.97 -57.81 -1.21
C LEU A 17 -30.74 -56.43 -0.54
N ILE A 18 -30.36 -56.35 0.75
CA ILE A 18 -30.19 -55.03 1.41
C ILE A 18 -28.76 -54.46 1.27
N LEU A 19 -27.76 -55.25 0.85
CA LEU A 19 -26.36 -54.80 0.84
C LEU A 19 -25.88 -53.98 -0.38
N PRO A 20 -26.45 -54.05 -1.61
CA PRO A 20 -25.93 -53.25 -2.71
C PRO A 20 -26.53 -51.83 -2.78
N VAL A 21 -27.64 -51.54 -2.09
CA VAL A 21 -28.29 -50.21 -2.16
C VAL A 21 -27.63 -49.20 -1.22
N LEU A 22 -27.06 -49.63 -0.08
CA LEU A 22 -26.37 -48.71 0.84
C LEU A 22 -24.98 -48.27 0.35
N LEU A 23 -24.34 -49.02 -0.56
CA LEU A 23 -23.01 -48.65 -1.08
C LEU A 23 -23.08 -47.66 -2.26
N ALA A 24 -24.23 -47.55 -2.93
CA ALA A 24 -24.43 -46.62 -4.04
C ALA A 24 -24.77 -45.18 -3.59
N MET A 25 -25.14 -44.96 -2.32
CA MET A 25 -25.42 -43.62 -1.79
C MET A 25 -24.23 -42.92 -1.13
N LEU A 26 -23.05 -43.57 -1.08
CA LEU A 26 -21.80 -42.96 -0.61
C LEU A 26 -20.91 -42.43 -1.74
N ALA A 27 -21.34 -42.56 -3.01
CA ALA A 27 -20.79 -41.79 -4.12
C ALA A 27 -21.35 -40.36 -4.10
N GLY A 28 -21.22 -39.67 -2.96
CA GLY A 28 -21.37 -38.23 -2.90
C GLY A 28 -20.39 -37.65 -3.91
N CYS A 29 -20.89 -36.79 -4.81
CA CYS A 29 -20.08 -36.06 -5.76
C CYS A 29 -19.05 -35.22 -5.00
N ALA A 30 -17.88 -35.80 -4.71
CA ALA A 30 -16.73 -35.03 -4.29
C ALA A 30 -16.40 -34.14 -5.49
N LYS A 31 -16.82 -32.87 -5.43
CA LYS A 31 -16.34 -31.87 -6.38
C LYS A 31 -14.82 -31.97 -6.34
N PRO A 32 -14.13 -32.22 -7.48
CA PRO A 32 -12.69 -32.20 -7.48
C PRO A 32 -12.26 -30.87 -6.85
N ALA A 33 -11.33 -30.93 -5.90
CA ALA A 33 -10.74 -29.73 -5.34
C ALA A 33 -10.38 -28.82 -6.51
N ALA A 34 -10.94 -27.61 -6.54
CA ALA A 34 -10.69 -26.68 -7.63
C ALA A 34 -9.18 -26.52 -7.73
N VAL A 35 -8.59 -27.07 -8.79
CA VAL A 35 -7.19 -26.85 -9.11
C VAL A 35 -7.14 -25.39 -9.52
N THR A 36 -6.77 -24.52 -8.58
CA THR A 36 -6.49 -23.13 -8.91
C THR A 36 -5.34 -23.18 -9.91
N PRO A 37 -5.53 -22.74 -11.17
CA PRO A 37 -4.43 -22.66 -12.10
C PRO A 37 -3.31 -21.85 -11.45
N PRO A 38 -2.04 -22.21 -11.67
CA PRO A 38 -0.92 -21.44 -11.14
C PRO A 38 -1.08 -19.98 -11.59
N TRP A 39 -0.86 -19.05 -10.66
CA TRP A 39 -0.85 -17.63 -10.97
C TRP A 39 0.15 -17.38 -12.11
N VAL A 40 -0.34 -16.87 -13.23
CA VAL A 40 0.49 -16.31 -14.29
C VAL A 40 0.37 -14.80 -14.14
N SER A 41 1.48 -14.13 -13.87
CA SER A 41 1.52 -12.68 -13.72
C SER A 41 0.84 -12.01 -14.91
N PRO A 42 -0.25 -11.24 -14.69
CA PRO A 42 -0.91 -10.52 -15.76
C PRO A 42 0.02 -9.48 -16.39
N PRO A 43 -0.28 -8.97 -17.59
CA PRO A 43 0.44 -7.81 -18.12
C PRO A 43 0.35 -6.62 -17.14
N PRO A 44 1.43 -5.84 -16.94
CA PRO A 44 1.39 -4.62 -16.12
C PRO A 44 0.23 -3.69 -16.53
N GLY A 45 -0.47 -3.15 -15.55
CA GLY A 45 -1.67 -2.32 -15.72
C GLY A 45 -2.97 -3.07 -16.01
N SER A 46 -2.97 -4.41 -15.99
CA SER A 46 -4.21 -5.20 -16.16
C SER A 46 -5.11 -5.08 -14.94
N PHE A 47 -6.38 -4.75 -15.15
CA PHE A 47 -7.39 -4.78 -14.10
C PHE A 47 -7.88 -6.21 -13.84
N LEU A 48 -8.20 -6.52 -12.59
CA LEU A 48 -8.61 -7.83 -12.11
C LEU A 48 -9.80 -7.72 -11.14
N SER A 49 -10.67 -8.73 -11.15
CA SER A 49 -11.70 -8.93 -10.12
C SER A 49 -11.10 -9.53 -8.85
N ALA A 50 -11.86 -9.58 -7.75
CA ALA A 50 -11.47 -10.27 -6.52
C ALA A 50 -11.24 -11.80 -6.70
N LYS A 51 -11.57 -12.35 -7.87
CA LYS A 51 -11.34 -13.77 -8.24
C LYS A 51 -10.17 -13.96 -9.20
N ALA A 52 -9.35 -12.93 -9.40
CA ALA A 52 -8.25 -12.87 -10.37
C ALA A 52 -8.72 -12.99 -11.84
N GLU A 53 -10.00 -12.68 -12.12
CA GLU A 53 -10.52 -12.64 -13.49
C GLU A 53 -10.15 -11.29 -14.12
N PRO A 54 -9.59 -11.24 -15.34
CA PRO A 54 -9.32 -9.98 -16.03
C PRO A 54 -10.57 -9.13 -16.20
N LEU A 55 -10.44 -7.82 -15.98
CA LEU A 55 -11.48 -6.83 -16.22
C LEU A 55 -11.07 -5.91 -17.36
N THR A 56 -12.04 -5.58 -18.21
CA THR A 56 -11.93 -4.52 -19.21
C THR A 56 -12.12 -3.14 -18.56
N ASP A 57 -11.64 -2.09 -19.23
CA ASP A 57 -11.87 -0.70 -18.76
C ASP A 57 -13.36 -0.40 -18.61
N ASP A 58 -14.19 -0.84 -19.56
CA ASP A 58 -15.64 -0.68 -19.49
C ASP A 58 -16.27 -1.31 -18.25
N GLU A 59 -15.77 -2.47 -17.80
CA GLU A 59 -16.24 -3.11 -16.58
C GLU A 59 -15.82 -2.35 -15.32
N VAL A 60 -14.59 -1.81 -15.30
CA VAL A 60 -14.13 -0.93 -14.22
C VAL A 60 -14.96 0.36 -14.19
N LEU A 61 -15.21 0.98 -15.35
CA LEU A 61 -16.06 2.18 -15.46
C LEU A 61 -17.50 1.91 -15.02
N LYS A 62 -18.07 0.73 -15.33
CA LYS A 62 -19.39 0.33 -14.84
C LYS A 62 -19.45 0.29 -13.31
N ARG A 63 -18.42 -0.25 -12.66
CA ARG A 63 -18.32 -0.29 -11.19
C ARG A 63 -18.16 1.12 -10.61
N ALA A 64 -17.29 1.92 -11.20
CA ALA A 64 -16.99 3.28 -10.76
C ALA A 64 -18.21 4.22 -10.83
N ARG A 65 -19.08 4.07 -11.84
CA ARG A 65 -20.28 4.90 -12.03
C ARG A 65 -21.27 4.89 -10.86
N HIS A 66 -21.22 3.86 -10.01
CA HIS A 66 -22.13 3.71 -8.87
C HIS A 66 -21.51 4.14 -7.53
N ALA A 67 -20.23 4.55 -7.53
CA ALA A 67 -19.53 4.94 -6.32
C ALA A 67 -19.62 6.45 -6.09
N ASP A 68 -19.80 6.85 -4.83
CA ASP A 68 -19.60 8.23 -4.38
C ASP A 68 -18.10 8.52 -4.25
N PHE A 69 -17.33 7.52 -3.82
CA PHE A 69 -15.90 7.59 -3.64
C PHE A 69 -15.20 6.41 -4.34
N ILE A 70 -14.26 6.72 -5.22
CA ILE A 70 -13.36 5.74 -5.84
C ILE A 70 -12.00 5.92 -5.16
N LEU A 71 -11.57 4.96 -4.35
CA LEU A 71 -10.31 5.02 -3.62
C LEU A 71 -9.27 4.19 -4.36
N MET A 72 -8.28 4.87 -4.94
CA MET A 72 -7.22 4.23 -5.69
C MET A 72 -5.91 4.25 -4.89
N GLY A 73 -5.48 3.06 -4.50
CA GLY A 73 -4.21 2.85 -3.82
C GLY A 73 -3.02 2.98 -4.77
N GLU A 74 -1.87 3.41 -4.26
CA GLU A 74 -0.61 3.42 -5.00
C GLU A 74 0.62 3.23 -4.11
N SER A 75 1.74 2.86 -4.73
CA SER A 75 3.07 3.02 -4.16
C SER A 75 3.70 4.27 -4.74
N HIS A 76 4.12 5.20 -3.86
CA HIS A 76 4.49 6.59 -4.20
C HIS A 76 5.56 6.77 -5.29
N THR A 77 6.29 5.71 -5.61
CA THR A 77 7.39 5.68 -6.56
C THR A 77 7.18 4.71 -7.72
N ASN A 78 6.04 4.03 -7.81
CA ASN A 78 5.81 3.03 -8.83
C ASN A 78 5.17 3.68 -10.08
N PRO A 79 5.92 3.85 -11.18
CA PRO A 79 5.39 4.46 -12.41
C PRO A 79 4.24 3.66 -13.04
N CYS A 80 4.17 2.34 -12.84
CA CYS A 80 3.04 1.53 -13.31
C CYS A 80 1.75 1.98 -12.63
N ASP A 81 1.77 2.17 -11.30
CA ASP A 81 0.59 2.63 -10.55
C ASP A 81 0.09 3.98 -11.07
N HIS A 82 1.00 4.94 -11.26
CA HIS A 82 0.66 6.26 -11.79
C HIS A 82 0.15 6.23 -13.23
N THR A 83 0.66 5.30 -14.05
CA THR A 83 0.14 5.08 -15.42
C THR A 83 -1.28 4.56 -15.39
N VAL A 84 -1.60 3.61 -14.49
CA VAL A 84 -2.96 3.11 -14.31
C VAL A 84 -3.89 4.21 -13.77
N GLN A 85 -3.41 5.07 -12.87
CA GLN A 85 -4.17 6.22 -12.38
C GLN A 85 -4.56 7.15 -13.52
N ALA A 86 -3.61 7.52 -14.38
CA ALA A 86 -3.87 8.36 -15.55
C ALA A 86 -4.87 7.68 -16.52
N ARG A 87 -4.68 6.40 -16.83
CA ARG A 87 -5.60 5.63 -17.69
C ARG A 87 -7.03 5.61 -17.13
N LEU A 88 -7.20 5.38 -15.83
CA LEU A 88 -8.52 5.37 -15.20
C LEU A 88 -9.19 6.75 -15.24
N ILE A 89 -8.44 7.81 -14.97
CA ILE A 89 -8.92 9.20 -15.06
C ILE A 89 -9.37 9.53 -16.48
N GLU A 90 -8.53 9.23 -17.46
CA GLU A 90 -8.82 9.45 -18.87
C GLU A 90 -10.09 8.70 -19.30
N ALA A 91 -10.17 7.39 -18.98
CA ALA A 91 -11.32 6.56 -19.31
C ALA A 91 -12.61 7.06 -18.64
N LEU A 92 -12.56 7.47 -17.36
CA LEU A 92 -13.70 8.06 -16.66
C LEU A 92 -14.15 9.36 -17.34
N ALA A 93 -13.20 10.25 -17.63
CA ALA A 93 -13.49 11.55 -18.22
C ALA A 93 -14.06 11.42 -19.65
N GLN A 94 -13.46 10.57 -20.49
CA GLN A 94 -13.93 10.29 -21.85
C GLN A 94 -15.31 9.63 -21.87
N SER A 95 -15.67 8.87 -20.83
CA SER A 95 -17.02 8.30 -20.69
C SER A 95 -18.10 9.33 -20.34
N GLY A 96 -17.73 10.61 -20.15
CA GLY A 96 -18.62 11.69 -19.74
C GLY A 96 -18.91 11.71 -18.23
N HIS A 97 -18.23 10.88 -17.44
CA HIS A 97 -18.38 10.88 -15.99
C HIS A 97 -17.81 12.18 -15.41
N ARG A 98 -18.61 12.90 -14.62
CA ARG A 98 -18.15 14.10 -13.92
C ARG A 98 -17.74 13.73 -12.51
N PHE A 99 -16.47 13.94 -12.19
CA PHE A 99 -15.92 13.64 -10.87
C PHE A 99 -14.92 14.74 -10.46
N SER A 100 -14.42 14.62 -9.23
CA SER A 100 -13.30 15.40 -8.71
C SER A 100 -12.15 14.47 -8.33
N ILE A 101 -10.94 15.00 -8.27
CA ILE A 101 -9.74 14.26 -7.88
C ILE A 101 -9.31 14.80 -6.51
N GLY A 102 -9.27 13.92 -5.51
CA GLY A 102 -8.75 14.20 -4.19
C GLY A 102 -7.35 13.60 -4.00
N LEU A 103 -6.43 14.35 -3.40
CA LEU A 103 -5.03 13.97 -3.27
C LEU A 103 -4.58 13.90 -1.81
N GLU A 104 -4.04 12.74 -1.39
CA GLU A 104 -3.29 12.61 -0.14
C GLU A 104 -2.04 13.51 -0.14
N MET A 105 -1.43 13.69 -1.31
CA MET A 105 -0.11 14.31 -1.46
C MET A 105 -0.08 15.78 -1.06
N LEU A 106 -1.24 16.45 -1.15
CA LEU A 106 -1.37 17.87 -0.93
C LEU A 106 -2.26 18.15 0.29
N PRO A 107 -1.78 18.95 1.26
CA PRO A 107 -2.58 19.30 2.41
C PRO A 107 -3.64 20.33 2.04
N VAL A 108 -4.71 20.41 2.83
CA VAL A 108 -5.83 21.37 2.63
C VAL A 108 -5.41 22.84 2.52
N THR A 109 -4.24 23.19 3.07
CA THR A 109 -3.69 24.55 2.99
C THR A 109 -3.21 24.95 1.60
N THR A 110 -3.05 23.99 0.68
CA THR A 110 -2.71 24.24 -0.73
C THR A 110 -3.93 24.58 -1.59
N GLN A 111 -5.15 24.49 -1.04
CA GLN A 111 -6.36 24.58 -1.83
C GLN A 111 -6.50 25.90 -2.59
N THR A 112 -6.00 27.02 -2.07
CA THR A 112 -6.02 28.30 -2.81
C THR A 112 -5.27 28.20 -4.16
N VAL A 113 -4.12 27.52 -4.19
CA VAL A 113 -3.36 27.30 -5.43
C VAL A 113 -4.07 26.29 -6.33
N LEU A 114 -4.65 25.24 -5.73
CA LEU A 114 -5.46 24.28 -6.48
C LEU A 114 -6.72 24.92 -7.08
N ASP A 115 -7.32 25.90 -6.43
CA ASP A 115 -8.46 26.65 -6.95
C ASP A 115 -8.06 27.57 -8.12
N GLU A 116 -6.83 28.09 -8.14
CA GLU A 116 -6.27 28.77 -9.31
C GLU A 116 -6.04 27.80 -10.48
N PHE A 117 -5.51 26.61 -10.22
CA PHE A 117 -5.39 25.53 -11.20
C PHE A 117 -6.76 25.07 -11.74
N ASN A 118 -7.73 24.83 -10.85
CA ASN A 118 -9.10 24.43 -11.19
C ASN A 118 -9.83 25.51 -12.02
N ALA A 119 -9.45 26.78 -11.83
CA ALA A 119 -9.93 27.92 -12.61
C ALA A 119 -9.11 28.17 -13.90
N ARG A 120 -8.17 27.28 -14.24
CA ARG A 120 -7.25 27.37 -15.40
C ARG A 120 -6.38 28.64 -15.42
N ARG A 121 -6.02 29.14 -14.23
CA ARG A 121 -5.06 30.23 -14.06
C ARG A 121 -3.62 29.74 -13.87
N ILE A 122 -3.45 28.46 -13.56
CA ILE A 122 -2.18 27.75 -13.45
C ILE A 122 -2.30 26.50 -14.31
N THR A 123 -1.25 26.16 -15.05
CA THR A 123 -1.20 24.94 -15.87
C THR A 123 -0.64 23.76 -15.07
N ALA A 124 -0.83 22.53 -15.55
CA ALA A 124 -0.20 21.34 -14.99
C ALA A 124 1.33 21.41 -15.03
N ALA A 125 1.93 22.15 -15.97
CA ALA A 125 3.38 22.34 -16.01
C ALA A 125 3.88 23.20 -14.83
N ASP A 126 3.11 24.23 -14.45
CA ASP A 126 3.50 25.19 -13.41
C ASP A 126 3.06 24.76 -12.00
N LEU A 127 2.05 23.90 -11.90
CA LEU A 127 1.40 23.56 -10.63
C LEU A 127 2.39 23.02 -9.59
N GLY A 128 3.34 22.16 -10.00
CA GLY A 128 4.32 21.56 -9.11
C GLY A 128 5.15 22.60 -8.34
N GLU A 129 5.61 23.66 -9.02
CA GLU A 129 6.32 24.78 -8.39
C GLU A 129 5.37 25.56 -7.46
N LYS A 130 4.17 25.89 -7.93
CA LYS A 130 3.21 26.74 -7.21
C LYS A 130 2.76 26.14 -5.89
N VAL A 131 2.62 24.81 -5.81
CA VAL A 131 2.29 24.12 -4.55
C VAL A 131 3.53 23.74 -3.73
N ASN A 132 4.74 24.05 -4.19
CA ASN A 132 6.00 23.56 -3.61
C ASN A 132 6.03 22.03 -3.48
N TRP A 133 5.68 21.32 -4.56
CA TRP A 133 5.48 19.87 -4.60
C TRP A 133 6.64 19.08 -3.97
N GLU A 134 7.88 19.36 -4.37
CA GLU A 134 9.06 18.65 -3.85
C GLU A 134 9.22 18.79 -2.33
N LYS A 135 8.86 19.95 -1.78
CA LYS A 135 8.95 20.20 -0.34
C LYS A 135 7.80 19.53 0.43
N ILE A 136 6.60 19.55 -0.14
CA ILE A 136 5.40 19.00 0.52
C ILE A 136 5.38 17.49 0.44
N TRP A 137 5.55 16.95 -0.78
CA TRP A 137 5.40 15.53 -1.07
C TRP A 137 6.73 14.77 -1.08
N GLY A 138 7.77 15.35 -1.69
CA GLY A 138 9.12 14.75 -1.72
C GLY A 138 9.34 13.67 -2.77
N TYR A 139 8.37 13.42 -3.65
CA TYR A 139 8.51 12.51 -4.80
C TYR A 139 8.52 13.29 -6.13
N PRO A 140 9.12 12.73 -7.21
CA PRO A 140 9.22 13.43 -8.49
C PRO A 140 7.86 13.86 -9.03
N TYR A 141 7.71 15.15 -9.34
CA TYR A 141 6.47 15.69 -9.91
C TYR A 141 6.09 15.01 -11.23
N ALA A 142 7.09 14.60 -12.02
CA ALA A 142 6.90 13.92 -13.30
C ALA A 142 6.07 12.64 -13.21
N LEU A 143 6.08 11.93 -12.07
CA LEU A 143 5.23 10.74 -11.86
C LEU A 143 3.74 11.10 -11.82
N TYR A 144 3.40 12.28 -11.31
CA TYR A 144 2.03 12.72 -11.08
C TYR A 144 1.55 13.72 -12.15
N LYS A 145 2.47 14.31 -12.93
CA LYS A 145 2.16 15.30 -13.97
C LYS A 145 1.06 14.84 -14.94
N PRO A 146 1.02 13.59 -15.43
CA PRO A 146 -0.06 13.13 -16.32
C PRO A 146 -1.46 13.23 -15.68
N ILE A 147 -1.58 13.02 -14.36
CA ILE A 147 -2.85 13.17 -13.63
C ILE A 147 -3.32 14.62 -13.67
N PHE A 148 -2.41 15.57 -13.51
CA PHE A 148 -2.72 17.00 -13.55
C PHE A 148 -3.02 17.47 -14.98
N GLU A 149 -2.32 16.96 -15.98
CA GLU A 149 -2.61 17.27 -17.40
C GLU A 149 -4.02 16.83 -17.77
N LEU A 150 -4.42 15.61 -17.40
CA LEU A 150 -5.79 15.14 -17.60
C LEU A 150 -6.81 15.96 -16.81
N ALA A 151 -6.48 16.37 -15.58
CA ALA A 151 -7.36 17.23 -14.79
C ALA A 151 -7.58 18.60 -15.45
N GLU A 152 -6.53 19.20 -16.01
CA GLU A 152 -6.60 20.46 -16.75
C GLU A 152 -7.41 20.32 -18.04
N GLU A 153 -7.09 19.30 -18.84
CA GLU A 153 -7.72 18.98 -20.12
C GLU A 153 -9.23 18.80 -19.95
N PHE A 154 -9.65 17.92 -19.05
CA PHE A 154 -11.05 17.60 -18.82
C PHE A 154 -11.76 18.54 -17.83
N GLY A 155 -11.04 19.50 -17.22
CA GLY A 155 -11.60 20.44 -16.24
C GLY A 155 -12.10 19.74 -14.98
N LEU A 156 -11.34 18.76 -14.48
CA LEU A 156 -11.64 18.01 -13.27
C LEU A 156 -11.11 18.78 -12.04
N PRO A 157 -11.97 19.11 -11.05
CA PRO A 157 -11.52 19.78 -9.84
C PRO A 157 -10.54 18.91 -9.06
N VAL A 158 -9.39 19.48 -8.71
CA VAL A 158 -8.35 18.87 -7.87
C VAL A 158 -8.40 19.45 -6.47
N ILE A 159 -8.44 18.57 -5.47
CA ILE A 159 -8.65 18.89 -4.06
C ILE A 159 -7.53 18.31 -3.21
N GLY A 160 -6.93 19.13 -2.34
CA GLY A 160 -5.96 18.68 -1.35
C GLY A 160 -6.68 18.11 -0.13
N LEU A 161 -6.40 16.87 0.26
CA LEU A 161 -7.16 16.17 1.29
C LEU A 161 -6.45 16.09 2.66
N ASN A 162 -5.14 16.34 2.71
CA ASN A 162 -4.34 15.91 3.84
C ASN A 162 -4.02 17.04 4.85
N ILE A 163 -3.35 16.68 5.95
CA ILE A 163 -2.94 17.58 7.02
C ILE A 163 -1.56 18.17 6.69
N PRO A 164 -1.33 19.48 6.88
CA PRO A 164 0.00 20.06 6.76
C PRO A 164 0.99 19.37 7.73
N ARG A 165 2.14 18.93 7.22
CA ARG A 165 3.11 18.14 8.00
C ARG A 165 3.48 18.77 9.35
N GLN A 166 3.67 20.09 9.38
CA GLN A 166 4.04 20.79 10.62
C GLN A 166 2.91 20.77 11.65
N THR A 167 1.66 20.95 11.21
CA THR A 167 0.46 20.83 12.05
C THR A 167 0.35 19.42 12.63
N LEU A 168 0.52 18.38 11.79
CA LEU A 168 0.50 16.99 12.22
C LEU A 168 1.57 16.68 13.28
N VAL A 169 2.83 17.05 13.02
CA VAL A 169 3.94 16.82 13.95
C VAL A 169 3.71 17.54 15.28
N THR A 170 3.25 18.78 15.22
CA THR A 170 2.95 19.57 16.42
C THR A 170 1.83 18.95 17.24
N PHE A 171 0.74 18.51 16.59
CA PHE A 171 -0.35 17.81 17.26
C PHE A 171 0.13 16.51 17.91
N ARG A 172 0.85 15.66 17.17
CA ARG A 172 1.37 14.37 17.66
C ARG A 172 2.25 14.52 18.90
N ASP A 173 3.12 15.52 18.93
CA ASP A 173 4.14 15.64 19.97
C ASP A 173 3.75 16.54 21.13
N LYS A 174 2.93 17.57 20.88
CA LYS A 174 2.58 18.59 21.88
C LYS A 174 1.08 18.68 22.17
N GLY A 175 0.25 17.94 21.43
CA GLY A 175 -1.20 17.94 21.59
C GLY A 175 -1.89 19.19 21.02
N ASN A 176 -3.21 19.22 21.15
CA ASN A 176 -4.08 20.23 20.54
C ASN A 176 -3.86 21.66 21.07
N THR A 177 -3.46 21.82 22.34
CA THR A 177 -3.28 23.13 22.98
C THR A 177 -2.08 23.91 22.44
N ALA A 178 -1.12 23.22 21.81
CA ALA A 178 0.08 23.82 21.24
C ALA A 178 -0.15 24.38 19.81
N LEU A 179 -1.33 24.15 19.23
CA LEU A 179 -1.64 24.58 17.87
C LEU A 179 -2.27 25.98 17.84
N SER A 180 -1.89 26.77 16.82
CA SER A 180 -2.60 28.00 16.51
C SER A 180 -4.07 27.71 16.14
N LYS A 181 -4.93 28.74 16.11
CA LYS A 181 -6.31 28.58 15.64
C LYS A 181 -6.36 28.12 14.17
N ALA A 182 -5.47 28.66 13.33
CA ALA A 182 -5.38 28.29 11.92
C ALA A 182 -4.95 26.82 11.76
N ASP A 183 -3.95 26.37 12.52
CA ASP A 183 -3.51 24.97 12.50
C ASP A 183 -4.61 23.99 12.93
N ARG A 184 -5.40 24.37 13.96
CA ARG A 184 -6.54 23.54 14.39
C ARG A 184 -7.62 23.41 13.32
N ASN A 185 -7.79 24.41 12.47
CA ASN A 185 -8.72 24.34 11.35
C ASN A 185 -8.21 23.46 10.19
N ALA A 186 -6.91 23.13 10.19
CA ALA A 186 -6.29 22.21 9.22
C ALA A 186 -6.20 20.76 9.76
N LEU A 187 -6.94 20.46 10.83
CA LEU A 187 -7.12 19.12 11.39
C LEU A 187 -8.57 18.66 11.22
N PRO A 188 -8.83 17.34 11.24
CA PRO A 188 -10.19 16.83 11.22
C PRO A 188 -10.94 17.27 12.47
N ARG A 189 -12.23 17.58 12.32
CA ARG A 189 -13.13 17.90 13.44
C ARG A 189 -13.29 16.69 14.35
N ARG A 190 -13.26 15.48 13.79
CA ARG A 190 -13.35 14.22 14.52
C ARG A 190 -12.23 13.28 14.09
N ILE A 191 -11.35 12.95 15.03
CA ILE A 191 -10.35 11.90 14.85
C ILE A 191 -11.03 10.55 15.10
N ILE A 192 -11.12 9.72 14.07
CA ILE A 192 -11.65 8.36 14.18
C ILE A 192 -10.46 7.41 14.38
N PRO A 193 -10.31 6.82 15.58
CA PRO A 193 -9.15 6.00 15.91
C PRO A 193 -9.11 4.72 15.07
N ALA A 194 -7.92 4.16 14.90
CA ALA A 194 -7.78 2.83 14.31
C ALA A 194 -8.46 1.79 15.20
N SER A 195 -9.26 0.91 14.57
CA SER A 195 -9.87 -0.22 15.26
C SER A 195 -8.78 -1.21 15.73
N PRO A 196 -9.06 -2.10 16.71
CA PRO A 196 -8.10 -3.13 17.09
C PRO A 196 -7.64 -3.99 15.91
N ALA A 197 -8.56 -4.37 15.02
CA ALA A 197 -8.24 -5.13 13.80
C ALA A 197 -7.36 -4.33 12.82
N GLN A 198 -7.62 -3.03 12.64
CA GLN A 198 -6.75 -2.16 11.84
C GLN A 198 -5.35 -2.06 12.48
N LYS A 199 -5.25 -1.91 13.80
CA LYS A 199 -3.95 -1.87 14.49
C LYS A 199 -3.15 -3.14 14.21
N THR A 200 -3.77 -4.32 14.28
CA THR A 200 -3.13 -5.60 13.94
C THR A 200 -2.67 -5.64 12.48
N ALA A 201 -3.49 -5.19 11.53
CA ALA A 201 -3.10 -5.13 10.12
C ALA A 201 -1.89 -4.18 9.88
N LEU A 202 -1.78 -3.12 10.68
CA LEU A 202 -0.69 -2.14 10.60
C LEU A 202 0.60 -2.59 11.34
N GLU A 203 0.62 -3.70 12.07
CA GLU A 203 1.77 -4.11 12.88
C GLU A 203 3.04 -4.31 12.05
N MET A 204 2.92 -4.88 10.85
CA MET A 204 4.05 -5.04 9.92
C MET A 204 4.61 -3.68 9.51
N GLN A 205 3.76 -2.74 9.12
CA GLN A 205 4.16 -1.39 8.72
C GLN A 205 4.78 -0.61 9.90
N VAL A 206 4.25 -0.78 11.11
CA VAL A 206 4.82 -0.24 12.34
C VAL A 206 6.24 -0.78 12.54
N GLY A 207 6.45 -2.10 12.40
CA GLY A 207 7.76 -2.72 12.51
C GLY A 207 8.77 -2.20 11.48
N LEU A 208 8.34 -2.05 10.22
CA LEU A 208 9.16 -1.48 9.15
C LEU A 208 9.52 -0.02 9.43
N HIS A 209 8.55 0.82 9.82
CA HIS A 209 8.82 2.22 10.15
C HIS A 209 9.71 2.38 11.41
N GLN A 210 9.55 1.50 12.40
CA GLN A 210 10.39 1.47 13.59
C GLN A 210 11.85 1.11 13.26
N SER A 211 12.07 0.07 12.44
CA SER A 211 13.41 -0.36 12.03
C SER A 211 14.14 0.71 11.21
N MET A 212 13.43 1.46 10.36
CA MET A 212 13.99 2.63 9.66
C MET A 212 14.40 3.75 10.63
N ARG A 213 13.60 4.02 11.67
CA ARG A 213 13.90 5.11 12.64
C ARG A 213 15.03 4.77 13.59
N THR A 214 15.07 3.54 14.10
CA THR A 214 16.19 3.07 14.93
C THR A 214 17.47 2.97 14.13
N ALA A 215 17.39 2.61 12.85
CA ALA A 215 18.52 2.74 11.96
C ALA A 215 18.98 4.21 11.91
N THR A 216 18.11 5.20 11.67
CA THR A 216 18.52 6.62 11.55
C THR A 216 18.95 7.32 12.85
N ALA A 217 18.84 6.69 14.02
CA ALA A 217 19.28 7.30 15.29
C ALA A 217 20.80 7.17 15.49
N PRO A 218 21.56 8.25 15.77
CA PRO A 218 22.97 8.14 16.10
C PRO A 218 23.13 7.55 17.51
N GLY A 219 23.87 6.44 17.62
CA GLY A 219 24.40 5.92 18.88
C GLY A 219 23.51 4.91 19.61
N SER A 220 23.68 3.63 19.27
CA SER A 220 23.54 2.54 20.25
C SER A 220 24.58 1.46 19.96
N ASP A 221 25.84 1.82 20.21
CA ASP A 221 26.91 0.83 20.34
C ASP A 221 26.66 0.03 21.64
N THR A 222 26.24 -1.23 21.50
CA THR A 222 26.47 -2.21 22.56
C THR A 222 27.89 -2.74 22.38
N LYS A 223 28.83 -2.20 23.17
CA LYS A 223 30.09 -2.89 23.48
C LYS A 223 30.02 -3.41 24.91
N ASP A 224 30.20 -4.71 25.02
CA ASP A 224 30.43 -5.44 26.27
C ASP A 224 31.68 -4.93 27.03
N THR A 225 31.70 -5.26 28.34
CA THR A 225 32.79 -5.33 29.34
C THR A 225 33.01 -4.17 30.35
N PRO A 226 33.44 -4.47 31.61
CA PRO A 226 32.59 -4.31 32.79
C PRO A 226 33.03 -3.24 33.79
N ALA A 227 32.06 -2.83 34.62
CA ALA A 227 32.12 -2.14 35.91
C ALA A 227 33.42 -1.43 36.33
N LYS A 228 33.32 -0.10 36.52
CA LYS A 228 33.83 0.58 37.73
C LYS A 228 33.28 2.01 37.89
N SER A 229 32.74 2.24 39.09
CA SER A 229 32.69 3.47 39.89
C SER A 229 31.94 4.70 39.39
N ALA A 230 31.12 5.21 40.32
CA ALA A 230 30.25 6.37 40.24
C ALA A 230 30.99 7.72 40.15
N THR A 231 30.36 8.70 39.51
CA THR A 231 30.03 10.01 40.11
C THR A 231 29.03 10.76 39.23
N ALA A 232 28.13 11.48 39.89
CA ALA A 232 26.92 12.05 39.33
C ALA A 232 27.17 13.25 38.40
N SER A 233 26.44 13.31 37.30
CA SER A 233 26.03 14.56 36.65
C SER A 233 24.56 14.45 36.25
N LYS A 234 23.79 15.43 36.69
CA LYS A 234 22.33 15.50 36.67
C LYS A 234 21.93 16.57 35.65
N ALA A 235 21.58 16.19 34.42
CA ALA A 235 20.78 17.00 33.48
C ALA A 235 20.42 16.18 32.22
N MET A 236 19.18 16.35 31.75
CA MET A 236 18.52 15.72 30.57
C MET A 236 17.94 14.31 30.74
N SER A 237 16.85 14.24 31.49
CA SER A 237 15.87 13.14 31.43
C SER A 237 14.96 13.30 30.20
N GLY A 238 15.42 12.83 29.04
CA GLY A 238 14.56 12.48 27.91
C GLY A 238 14.67 10.99 27.65
N LYS A 239 13.92 10.16 28.40
CA LYS A 239 13.90 8.70 28.17
C LYS A 239 13.34 8.45 26.77
N ALA A 240 14.07 7.74 25.92
CA ALA A 240 13.58 7.34 24.61
C ALA A 240 12.21 6.65 24.77
N PRO A 241 11.21 6.96 23.92
CA PRO A 241 9.87 6.38 24.04
C PRO A 241 9.94 4.85 23.90
N SER A 242 9.10 4.14 24.65
CA SER A 242 8.98 2.69 24.53
C SER A 242 8.46 2.29 23.13
N MET A 243 8.73 1.05 22.72
CA MET A 243 8.24 0.51 21.44
C MET A 243 6.72 0.61 21.30
N SER A 244 5.98 0.35 22.39
CA SER A 244 4.53 0.54 22.46
C SER A 244 4.10 2.00 22.28
N ALA A 245 4.82 2.96 22.88
CA ALA A 245 4.52 4.38 22.70
C ALA A 245 4.80 4.88 21.26
N MET A 246 5.80 4.31 20.59
CA MET A 246 6.09 4.62 19.19
C MET A 246 5.01 4.07 18.24
N ALA A 247 4.53 2.84 18.49
CA ALA A 247 3.41 2.25 17.76
C ALA A 247 2.12 3.08 17.92
N GLU A 248 1.78 3.49 19.15
CA GLU A 248 0.59 4.32 19.38
C GLU A 248 0.67 5.68 18.67
N LYS A 249 1.86 6.30 18.61
CA LYS A 249 2.07 7.51 17.80
C LYS A 249 1.89 7.26 16.30
N PHE A 250 2.30 6.10 15.80
CA PHE A 250 2.09 5.72 14.40
C PHE A 250 0.60 5.56 14.09
N TYR A 251 -0.13 4.80 14.92
CA TYR A 251 -1.58 4.62 14.76
C TYR A 251 -2.34 5.95 14.83
N LEU A 252 -1.95 6.85 15.74
CA LEU A 252 -2.54 8.17 15.84
C LEU A 252 -2.34 8.99 14.54
N VAL A 253 -1.14 8.95 13.97
CA VAL A 253 -0.83 9.67 12.73
C VAL A 253 -1.65 9.13 11.55
N GLN A 254 -1.72 7.80 11.39
CA GLN A 254 -2.55 7.16 10.38
C GLN A 254 -4.03 7.57 10.54
N ALA A 255 -4.56 7.48 11.77
CA ALA A 255 -5.93 7.88 12.07
C ALA A 255 -6.21 9.35 11.80
N LEU A 256 -5.26 10.25 12.06
CA LEU A 256 -5.36 11.68 11.76
C LEU A 256 -5.46 11.93 10.26
N TRP A 257 -4.54 11.36 9.48
CA TRP A 257 -4.53 11.46 8.02
C TRP A 257 -5.81 10.92 7.41
N ASP A 258 -6.19 9.68 7.74
CA ASP A 258 -7.39 9.05 7.19
C ASP A 258 -8.67 9.83 7.55
N SER A 259 -8.76 10.33 8.78
CA SER A 259 -9.93 11.12 9.21
C SER A 259 -10.00 12.45 8.49
N MET A 260 -8.86 13.11 8.26
CA MET A 260 -8.82 14.36 7.50
C MET A 260 -9.24 14.13 6.05
N MET A 261 -8.68 13.11 5.41
CA MET A 261 -8.98 12.82 4.01
C MET A 261 -10.45 12.47 3.82
N ALA A 262 -11.02 11.63 4.70
CA ALA A 262 -12.45 11.29 4.65
C ALA A 262 -13.35 12.52 4.90
N GLU A 263 -13.03 13.36 5.89
CA GLU A 263 -13.83 14.57 6.18
C GLU A 263 -13.80 15.56 5.01
N GLN A 264 -12.63 15.77 4.40
CA GLN A 264 -12.51 16.64 3.23
C GLN A 264 -13.21 16.05 2.01
N ALA A 265 -13.06 14.75 1.76
CA ALA A 265 -13.73 14.08 0.65
C ALA A 265 -15.25 14.25 0.74
N LEU A 266 -15.86 14.01 1.92
CA LEU A 266 -17.29 14.23 2.15
C LEU A 266 -17.71 15.69 1.96
N ALA A 267 -16.91 16.64 2.46
CA ALA A 267 -17.21 18.06 2.32
C ALA A 267 -17.23 18.50 0.84
N TYR A 268 -16.31 17.98 0.03
CA TYR A 268 -16.17 18.35 -1.38
C TYR A 268 -17.11 17.57 -2.30
N GLU A 269 -17.33 16.28 -2.05
CA GLU A 269 -18.35 15.48 -2.73
C GLU A 269 -19.71 16.19 -2.64
N GLY A 270 -20.17 16.51 -1.42
CA GLY A 270 -21.44 17.19 -1.23
C GLY A 270 -21.48 18.62 -1.79
N ARG A 271 -20.36 19.36 -1.74
CA ARG A 271 -20.27 20.73 -2.28
C ARG A 271 -20.29 20.77 -3.81
N LEU A 272 -19.65 19.78 -4.45
CA LEU A 272 -19.53 19.72 -5.91
C LEU A 272 -20.62 18.84 -6.55
N ASN A 273 -21.38 18.10 -5.73
CA ASN A 273 -22.41 17.12 -6.10
C ASN A 273 -21.92 16.19 -7.21
N ARG A 274 -20.78 15.56 -6.96
CA ARG A 274 -20.11 14.64 -7.88
C ARG A 274 -19.24 13.65 -7.11
N PRO A 275 -19.05 12.43 -7.63
CA PRO A 275 -18.10 11.48 -7.05
C PRO A 275 -16.68 12.04 -6.96
N MET A 276 -15.91 11.47 -6.03
CA MET A 276 -14.49 11.79 -5.87
C MET A 276 -13.63 10.55 -6.11
N LEU A 277 -12.68 10.67 -7.03
CA LEU A 277 -11.53 9.77 -7.13
C LEU A 277 -10.46 10.23 -6.14
N ILE A 278 -10.19 9.43 -5.13
CA ILE A 278 -9.18 9.68 -4.10
C ILE A 278 -7.91 8.90 -4.47
N LEU A 279 -6.81 9.61 -4.69
CA LEU A 279 -5.49 9.03 -4.90
C LEU A 279 -4.72 9.09 -3.58
N ALA A 280 -4.33 7.92 -3.07
CA ALA A 280 -3.65 7.77 -1.79
C ALA A 280 -2.74 6.54 -1.80
N GLY A 281 -1.75 6.53 -0.92
CA GLY A 281 -0.90 5.37 -0.69
C GLY A 281 -1.73 4.14 -0.31
N SER A 282 -1.33 2.97 -0.77
CA SER A 282 -2.06 1.71 -0.55
C SER A 282 -2.43 1.45 0.91
N GLY A 283 -1.60 1.85 1.88
CA GLY A 283 -1.88 1.69 3.31
C GLY A 283 -3.13 2.45 3.80
N HIS A 284 -3.55 3.49 3.08
CA HIS A 284 -4.76 4.27 3.38
C HIS A 284 -6.03 3.69 2.76
N VAL A 285 -5.90 2.70 1.85
CA VAL A 285 -7.00 2.13 1.05
C VAL A 285 -7.19 0.64 1.31
N GLU A 286 -6.09 -0.10 1.54
CA GLU A 286 -6.08 -1.56 1.69
C GLU A 286 -7.09 -2.07 2.71
N HIS A 287 -7.81 -3.12 2.33
CA HIS A 287 -8.86 -3.75 3.14
C HIS A 287 -9.95 -2.78 3.65
N GLY A 288 -10.05 -1.59 3.09
CA GLY A 288 -10.95 -0.52 3.52
C GLY A 288 -10.67 0.00 4.93
N TRP A 289 -9.50 -0.30 5.52
CA TRP A 289 -9.20 0.06 6.91
C TRP A 289 -8.97 1.54 7.12
N GLY A 290 -8.36 2.24 6.17
CA GLY A 290 -8.02 3.66 6.27
C GLY A 290 -9.20 4.58 5.97
N ILE A 291 -9.18 5.25 4.82
CA ILE A 291 -10.13 6.30 4.42
C ILE A 291 -11.56 5.75 4.33
N GLU A 292 -11.79 4.60 3.68
CA GLU A 292 -13.13 4.01 3.52
C GLU A 292 -13.83 3.79 4.88
N TYR A 293 -13.11 3.29 5.88
CA TYR A 293 -13.65 3.11 7.22
C TYR A 293 -14.15 4.43 7.82
N ARG A 294 -13.41 5.53 7.63
CA ARG A 294 -13.80 6.85 8.12
C ARG A 294 -14.95 7.44 7.33
N LEU A 295 -14.93 7.32 5.99
CA LEU A 295 -16.04 7.72 5.13
C LEU A 295 -17.34 7.07 5.60
N ARG A 296 -17.36 5.74 5.76
CA ARG A 296 -18.57 5.01 6.23
C ARG A 296 -18.92 5.24 7.70
N THR A 297 -17.97 5.68 8.52
CA THR A 297 -18.25 6.07 9.91
C THR A 297 -18.92 7.45 9.98
N LEU A 298 -18.55 8.36 9.07
CA LEU A 298 -19.11 9.72 8.99
C LEU A 298 -20.42 9.75 8.18
N ASP A 299 -20.50 8.97 7.10
CA ASP A 299 -21.69 8.73 6.30
C ASP A 299 -21.86 7.22 6.02
N PRO A 300 -22.71 6.52 6.80
CA PRO A 300 -22.98 5.09 6.62
C PRO A 300 -23.56 4.70 5.27
N LYS A 301 -24.03 5.65 4.45
CA LYS A 301 -24.58 5.38 3.12
C LYS A 301 -23.55 5.50 2.00
N ALA A 302 -22.35 6.04 2.28
CA ALA A 302 -21.31 6.26 1.28
C ALA A 302 -20.95 4.96 0.55
N VAL A 303 -21.11 4.98 -0.77
CA VAL A 303 -20.72 3.89 -1.67
C VAL A 303 -19.26 4.10 -2.08
N CYS A 304 -18.40 3.16 -1.67
CA CYS A 304 -16.97 3.21 -1.90
C CYS A 304 -16.55 2.07 -2.83
N LEU A 305 -15.82 2.40 -3.90
CA LEU A 305 -15.11 1.46 -4.75
C LEU A 305 -13.62 1.58 -4.48
N SER A 306 -12.97 0.49 -4.10
CA SER A 306 -11.52 0.37 -3.95
C SER A 306 -10.91 -0.15 -5.25
N VAL A 307 -9.82 0.49 -5.67
CA VAL A 307 -8.99 0.14 -6.83
C VAL A 307 -7.56 -0.04 -6.33
N MET A 308 -7.12 -1.28 -6.13
CA MET A 308 -5.87 -1.58 -5.43
C MET A 308 -4.78 -2.18 -6.33
N PRO A 309 -3.52 -1.73 -6.22
CA PRO A 309 -2.41 -2.38 -6.91
C PRO A 309 -2.13 -3.74 -6.29
N VAL A 310 -1.82 -4.74 -7.11
CA VAL A 310 -1.35 -6.06 -6.69
C VAL A 310 0.02 -6.34 -7.30
N ARG A 311 0.95 -6.80 -6.46
CA ARG A 311 2.37 -6.93 -6.82
C ARG A 311 2.73 -8.32 -7.32
N ASP A 312 2.14 -9.33 -6.70
CA ASP A 312 2.33 -10.75 -7.03
C ASP A 312 1.14 -11.60 -6.53
N ALA A 313 1.26 -12.91 -6.67
CA ALA A 313 0.23 -13.87 -6.28
C ALA A 313 -0.06 -13.87 -4.77
N GLU A 314 0.96 -13.68 -3.93
CA GLU A 314 0.79 -13.71 -2.48
C GLU A 314 0.17 -12.40 -1.98
N ASP A 315 0.59 -11.27 -2.57
CA ASP A 315 -0.06 -9.98 -2.33
C ASP A 315 -1.52 -9.99 -2.78
N PHE A 316 -1.82 -10.51 -3.98
CA PHE A 316 -3.20 -10.66 -4.45
C PHE A 316 -4.05 -11.52 -3.50
N LYS A 317 -3.51 -12.65 -3.05
CA LYS A 317 -4.17 -13.54 -2.09
C LYS A 317 -4.38 -12.86 -0.73
N SER A 318 -3.39 -12.11 -0.25
CA SER A 318 -3.51 -11.32 0.98
C SER A 318 -4.62 -10.29 0.85
N GLN A 319 -4.61 -9.47 -0.21
CA GLN A 319 -5.58 -8.41 -0.43
C GLN A 319 -7.02 -8.92 -0.62
N THR A 320 -7.18 -10.10 -1.22
CA THR A 320 -8.49 -10.75 -1.41
C THR A 320 -8.92 -11.62 -0.24
N ASP A 321 -8.14 -11.71 0.84
CA ASP A 321 -8.48 -12.46 2.03
C ASP A 321 -9.59 -11.75 2.84
N THR A 322 -10.81 -12.20 2.62
CA THR A 322 -12.01 -11.71 3.33
C THR A 322 -12.04 -12.03 4.82
N SER A 323 -11.14 -12.88 5.33
CA SER A 323 -11.07 -13.23 6.75
C SER A 323 -10.59 -12.06 7.61
N GLN A 324 -9.77 -11.16 7.05
CA GLN A 324 -9.32 -9.95 7.74
C GLN A 324 -10.45 -8.93 7.87
N ARG A 325 -11.11 -8.66 6.75
CA ARG A 325 -12.29 -7.79 6.65
C ARG A 325 -13.08 -8.13 5.39
N PRO A 326 -14.37 -8.45 5.50
CA PRO A 326 -15.23 -8.63 4.34
C PRO A 326 -15.29 -7.34 3.50
N MET A 327 -14.97 -7.46 2.22
CA MET A 327 -15.07 -6.39 1.23
C MET A 327 -16.12 -6.74 0.18
N PRO A 328 -16.76 -5.75 -0.45
CA PRO A 328 -17.64 -5.97 -1.59
C PRO A 328 -16.98 -6.80 -2.70
N ALA A 329 -17.75 -7.58 -3.46
CA ALA A 329 -17.20 -8.39 -4.54
C ALA A 329 -16.77 -7.54 -5.76
N GLU A 330 -17.29 -6.32 -5.83
CA GLU A 330 -17.11 -5.36 -6.90
C GLU A 330 -15.78 -4.60 -6.82
N GLN A 331 -14.96 -4.83 -5.79
CA GLN A 331 -13.61 -4.24 -5.72
C GLN A 331 -12.79 -4.60 -6.95
N VAL A 332 -11.94 -3.65 -7.33
CA VAL A 332 -11.05 -3.75 -8.50
C VAL A 332 -9.62 -3.82 -8.02
N TYR A 333 -8.83 -4.68 -8.65
CA TYR A 333 -7.40 -4.75 -8.46
C TYR A 333 -6.72 -4.43 -9.78
N PHE A 334 -5.46 -4.01 -9.76
CA PHE A 334 -4.65 -3.87 -10.96
C PHE A 334 -3.24 -4.39 -10.75
N TYR A 335 -2.74 -5.17 -11.70
CA TYR A 335 -1.41 -5.74 -11.58
C TYR A 335 -0.33 -4.73 -11.94
N CYS A 336 0.52 -4.42 -10.98
CA CYS A 336 1.75 -3.67 -11.18
C CYS A 336 2.79 -4.28 -10.25
N ALA A 337 3.75 -4.99 -10.83
CA ALA A 337 4.86 -5.56 -10.06
C ALA A 337 5.50 -4.49 -9.16
N ALA A 338 5.95 -4.90 -7.98
CA ALA A 338 6.62 -3.97 -7.09
C ALA A 338 7.89 -3.44 -7.79
N GLN A 339 8.06 -2.13 -7.77
CA GLN A 339 9.22 -1.45 -8.33
C GLN A 339 9.89 -0.62 -7.25
N HIS A 340 11.21 -0.73 -7.15
CA HIS A 340 12.03 0.10 -6.28
C HIS A 340 13.10 0.81 -7.10
N LYS A 341 13.00 2.13 -7.15
CA LYS A 341 14.12 2.96 -7.61
C LYS A 341 15.12 3.11 -6.47
N SER A 342 16.25 2.43 -6.58
CA SER A 342 17.34 2.51 -5.63
C SER A 342 18.03 3.87 -5.72
N ARG A 343 18.51 4.38 -4.59
CA ARG A 343 19.40 5.57 -4.53
C ARG A 343 20.73 5.36 -5.26
N LEU A 344 21.02 4.13 -5.69
CA LEU A 344 22.20 3.79 -6.47
C LEU A 344 21.99 4.02 -7.97
N GLY A 345 20.78 4.43 -8.40
CA GLY A 345 20.43 4.72 -9.80
C GLY A 345 20.08 3.47 -10.61
N MET A 346 19.41 2.51 -9.98
CA MET A 346 18.83 1.35 -10.66
C MET A 346 17.35 1.23 -10.32
N ASN A 347 16.54 0.86 -11.31
CA ASN A 347 15.16 0.47 -11.13
C ASN A 347 15.09 -1.04 -10.98
N ILE A 348 14.54 -1.49 -9.86
CA ILE A 348 14.46 -2.90 -9.51
C ILE A 348 13.01 -3.32 -9.53
N LEU A 349 12.71 -4.31 -10.35
CA LEU A 349 11.44 -4.99 -10.41
C LEU A 349 11.48 -6.24 -9.51
N PHE A 350 10.46 -6.40 -8.68
CA PHE A 350 10.30 -7.56 -7.83
C PHE A 350 9.22 -8.45 -8.43
N GLU A 351 9.63 -9.59 -8.99
CA GLU A 351 8.74 -10.62 -9.53
C GLU A 351 9.10 -11.95 -8.87
N GLU A 352 8.12 -12.64 -8.26
CA GLU A 352 8.30 -14.00 -7.73
C GLU A 352 9.51 -14.17 -6.80
N LYS A 353 9.81 -13.14 -5.98
CA LYS A 353 10.98 -13.05 -5.07
C LYS A 353 12.34 -12.86 -5.76
N ALA A 354 12.36 -12.60 -7.07
CA ALA A 354 13.55 -12.20 -7.80
C ALA A 354 13.63 -10.67 -7.89
N MET A 355 14.78 -10.11 -7.53
CA MET A 355 15.08 -8.68 -7.63
C MET A 355 15.74 -8.38 -8.97
N ARG A 356 14.96 -8.25 -10.04
CA ARG A 356 15.46 -8.01 -11.39
C ARG A 356 15.72 -6.53 -11.61
N VAL A 357 16.90 -6.17 -12.09
CA VAL A 357 17.20 -4.82 -12.57
C VAL A 357 16.47 -4.61 -13.89
N GLU A 358 15.48 -3.73 -13.88
CA GLU A 358 14.72 -3.35 -15.07
C GLU A 358 15.52 -2.38 -15.94
N SER A 359 16.12 -1.37 -15.30
CA SER A 359 16.97 -0.39 -15.95
C SER A 359 18.02 0.16 -15.00
N VAL A 360 19.11 0.66 -15.58
CA VAL A 360 20.18 1.37 -14.86
C VAL A 360 20.25 2.78 -15.44
N GLU A 361 20.27 3.78 -14.56
CA GLU A 361 20.35 5.19 -14.96
C GLU A 361 21.78 5.52 -15.43
N PRO A 362 21.93 6.27 -16.53
CA PRO A 362 23.23 6.81 -16.93
C PRO A 362 23.86 7.67 -15.82
N ASP A 363 25.19 7.66 -15.74
CA ASP A 363 26.00 8.38 -14.77
C ASP A 363 25.72 8.01 -13.30
N SER A 364 25.09 6.86 -13.06
CA SER A 364 24.76 6.39 -11.72
C SER A 364 25.85 5.55 -11.07
N LYS A 365 25.75 5.37 -9.74
CA LYS A 365 26.62 4.45 -8.99
C LYS A 365 26.42 2.99 -9.44
N ALA A 366 25.20 2.63 -9.83
CA ALA A 366 24.86 1.32 -10.35
C ALA A 366 25.53 1.07 -11.71
N GLU A 367 25.46 2.04 -12.63
CA GLU A 367 26.13 1.96 -13.93
C GLU A 367 27.64 1.86 -13.76
N SER A 368 28.21 2.72 -12.90
CA SER A 368 29.65 2.73 -12.59
C SER A 368 30.15 1.40 -12.02
N ALA A 369 29.28 0.65 -11.34
CA ALA A 369 29.57 -0.68 -10.81
C ALA A 369 29.35 -1.81 -11.83
N GLY A 370 28.92 -1.49 -13.04
CA GLY A 370 28.71 -2.45 -14.12
C GLY A 370 27.39 -3.23 -14.04
N LEU A 371 26.40 -2.75 -13.27
CA LEU A 371 25.05 -3.32 -13.30
C LEU A 371 24.39 -3.07 -14.65
N MET A 372 23.57 -4.02 -15.08
CA MET A 372 22.87 -3.98 -16.36
C MET A 372 21.41 -4.37 -16.20
N ALA A 373 20.56 -3.89 -17.11
CA ALA A 373 19.20 -4.39 -17.25
C ALA A 373 19.22 -5.91 -17.46
N GLY A 374 18.32 -6.62 -16.78
CA GLY A 374 18.25 -8.09 -16.79
C GLY A 374 19.07 -8.78 -15.71
N ASP A 375 19.92 -8.07 -14.96
CA ASP A 375 20.58 -8.63 -13.78
C ASP A 375 19.56 -9.02 -12.72
N VAL A 376 19.73 -10.17 -12.07
CA VAL A 376 18.93 -10.56 -10.90
C VAL A 376 19.81 -10.47 -9.67
N LEU A 377 19.51 -9.51 -8.78
CA LEU A 377 20.21 -9.34 -7.50
C LEU A 377 19.87 -10.52 -6.58
N VAL A 378 20.89 -11.23 -6.08
CA VAL A 378 20.72 -12.41 -5.23
C VAL A 378 21.28 -12.22 -3.82
N GLU A 379 22.36 -11.45 -3.67
CA GLU A 379 22.95 -11.15 -2.35
C GLU A 379 23.50 -9.73 -2.29
N ALA A 380 23.52 -9.15 -1.09
CA ALA A 380 24.20 -7.90 -0.79
C ALA A 380 24.95 -8.01 0.54
N ALA A 381 26.21 -7.60 0.55
CA ALA A 381 27.10 -7.67 1.73
C ALA A 381 27.11 -9.07 2.38
N GLY A 382 27.08 -10.14 1.55
CA GLY A 382 27.07 -11.53 2.01
C GLY A 382 25.75 -12.01 2.61
N ARG A 383 24.65 -11.28 2.40
CA ARG A 383 23.30 -11.67 2.83
C ARG A 383 22.38 -11.88 1.63
N PRO A 384 21.56 -12.94 1.63
CA PRO A 384 20.53 -13.13 0.61
C PRO A 384 19.58 -11.95 0.52
N LEU A 385 19.23 -11.57 -0.70
CA LEU A 385 18.24 -10.56 -1.01
C LEU A 385 16.92 -11.23 -1.36
N THR A 386 15.89 -10.97 -0.56
CA THR A 386 14.53 -11.50 -0.76
C THR A 386 13.51 -10.38 -0.95
N GLU A 387 13.77 -9.20 -0.41
CA GLU A 387 12.90 -8.04 -0.46
C GLU A 387 13.68 -6.74 -0.69
N ALA A 388 12.98 -5.68 -1.10
CA ALA A 388 13.60 -4.36 -1.34
C ALA A 388 14.34 -3.81 -0.11
N MET A 389 13.80 -4.12 1.08
CA MET A 389 14.37 -3.70 2.34
C MET A 389 15.73 -4.33 2.63
N ASP A 390 15.99 -5.56 2.18
CA ASP A 390 17.27 -6.23 2.40
C ASP A 390 18.41 -5.46 1.72
N LEU A 391 18.18 -5.05 0.47
CA LEU A 391 19.13 -4.24 -0.30
C LEU A 391 19.31 -2.86 0.33
N HIS A 392 18.22 -2.23 0.78
CA HIS A 392 18.27 -0.96 1.47
C HIS A 392 19.13 -1.04 2.75
N PHE A 393 18.92 -2.04 3.59
CA PHE A 393 19.69 -2.24 4.81
C PHE A 393 21.16 -2.56 4.53
N ALA A 394 21.44 -3.40 3.53
CA ALA A 394 22.81 -3.70 3.13
C ALA A 394 23.55 -2.43 2.66
N ALA A 395 22.91 -1.62 1.81
CA ALA A 395 23.45 -0.36 1.34
C ALA A 395 23.67 0.64 2.50
N MET A 396 22.71 0.77 3.42
CA MET A 396 22.86 1.63 4.59
C MET A 396 23.99 1.19 5.51
N ALA A 397 24.12 -0.12 5.78
CA ALA A 397 25.17 -0.66 6.63
C ALA A 397 26.56 -0.44 6.03
N ALA A 398 26.71 -0.68 4.72
CA ALA A 398 27.95 -0.42 3.99
C ALA A 398 28.29 1.07 3.97
N SER A 399 27.32 1.95 3.69
CA SER A 399 27.51 3.41 3.73
C SER A 399 27.97 3.93 5.10
N ARG A 400 27.39 3.44 6.21
CA ARG A 400 27.83 3.82 7.58
C ARG A 400 29.25 3.44 7.91
N GLN A 401 29.69 2.30 7.38
CA GLN A 401 31.05 1.82 7.56
C GLN A 401 32.01 2.46 6.55
N ASN A 402 31.53 3.36 5.70
CA ASN A 402 32.25 3.93 4.57
C ASN A 402 32.90 2.86 3.67
N LYS A 403 32.19 1.73 3.51
CA LYS A 403 32.59 0.59 2.70
C LYS A 403 31.77 0.55 1.41
N PRO A 404 32.33 0.01 0.32
CA PRO A 404 31.53 -0.28 -0.85
C PRO A 404 30.48 -1.36 -0.53
N LEU A 405 29.42 -1.37 -1.33
CA LEU A 405 28.40 -2.41 -1.28
C LEU A 405 28.78 -3.53 -2.25
N GLU A 406 29.13 -4.69 -1.70
CA GLU A 406 29.29 -5.90 -2.49
C GLU A 406 27.90 -6.45 -2.84
N LEU A 407 27.68 -6.72 -4.12
CA LEU A 407 26.47 -7.32 -4.66
C LEU A 407 26.83 -8.61 -5.40
N THR A 408 26.00 -9.62 -5.24
CA THR A 408 26.03 -10.81 -6.09
C THR A 408 24.80 -10.75 -7.00
N VAL A 409 25.00 -10.87 -8.31
CA VAL A 409 23.94 -10.87 -9.32
C VAL A 409 23.99 -12.13 -10.19
N LYS A 410 22.87 -12.53 -10.75
CA LYS A 410 22.80 -13.49 -11.85
C LYS A 410 22.57 -12.77 -13.17
N ARG A 411 23.47 -12.99 -14.13
CA ARG A 411 23.39 -12.44 -15.49
C ARG A 411 23.59 -13.58 -16.49
N GLY A 412 22.61 -13.82 -17.37
CA GLY A 412 22.71 -14.90 -18.36
C GLY A 412 22.98 -16.28 -17.76
N GLY A 413 22.48 -16.55 -16.54
CA GLY A 413 22.71 -17.80 -15.81
C GLY A 413 24.04 -17.89 -15.05
N GLN A 414 24.93 -16.90 -15.18
CA GLN A 414 26.20 -16.84 -14.44
C GLN A 414 26.07 -15.97 -13.20
N THR A 415 26.76 -16.35 -12.12
CA THR A 415 26.87 -15.55 -10.90
C THR A 415 28.03 -14.57 -11.03
N ILE A 416 27.76 -13.27 -10.86
CA ILE A 416 28.73 -12.18 -10.97
C ILE A 416 28.74 -11.40 -9.66
N SER A 417 29.92 -11.07 -9.14
CA SER A 417 30.07 -10.14 -8.02
C SER A 417 30.37 -8.74 -8.55
N LEU A 418 29.63 -7.74 -8.06
CA LEU A 418 29.75 -6.33 -8.40
C LEU A 418 29.94 -5.50 -7.13
N THR A 419 30.71 -4.43 -7.23
CA THR A 419 31.05 -3.58 -6.08
C THR A 419 30.59 -2.15 -6.34
N ILE A 420 29.63 -1.66 -5.55
CA ILE A 420 29.11 -0.28 -5.69
C ILE A 420 29.83 0.66 -4.70
N PRO A 421 30.50 1.71 -5.17
CA PRO A 421 31.14 2.69 -4.29
C PRO A 421 30.09 3.56 -3.57
N LEU A 422 29.98 3.41 -2.24
CA LEU A 422 29.01 4.15 -1.44
C LEU A 422 29.55 5.43 -0.79
N ALA A 423 30.86 5.68 -0.84
CA ALA A 423 31.46 6.91 -0.31
C ALA A 423 30.91 8.16 -1.02
N SER A 424 30.88 9.27 -0.29
CA SER A 424 30.85 10.61 -0.89
C SER A 424 32.21 10.90 -1.53
N PRO A 425 32.28 11.66 -2.64
CA PRO A 425 33.53 12.32 -3.00
C PRO A 425 34.03 13.08 -1.78
N GLN A 426 35.25 12.83 -1.35
CA GLN A 426 35.94 13.73 -0.44
C GLN A 426 36.30 14.96 -1.27
N ASP A 427 35.63 16.08 -1.01
CA ASP A 427 36.16 17.41 -1.32
C ASP A 427 37.10 17.85 -0.20
#